data_AF-A0A3C1I0P6-F1
#
_entry.id   AF-A0A3C1I0P6-F1
#
_cell.length_a   1.000
_cell.length_b   1.000
_cell.length_c   1.000
_cell.angle_alpha   90.00
_cell.angle_beta   90.00
_cell.angle_gamma   90.00
#
_symmetry.space_group_name_H-M   'P 1'
#
loop_
_entity.id
_entity.type
_entity.pdbx_description
1 polymer ?
#
loop_
_entity_poly.entity_id
_entity_poly.type
_entity_poly.pdbx_seq_one_letter_code
_entity_poly.pdbx_strand_id
1 'polypeptide(L)'
;MSKWFLLNFLLLGIIVWNVVHHPNIQIHVWIGLLGALLFLYNWMRNAVFETIRNVPNRRTKVRLARFSKKVVTIHRWTGNIAFLAIMLHGTLVIYRYGFTIYNVKMLVGVLALLALAFQVLTGWLRLYKPTIKLRYVHLYTGMTLFFLILIHMLL
;
A
#
# COMPACT_ATOMS: atom_id res chain seq x y z
N MET A 1 -14.66 -9.14 -12.47
CA MET A 1 -13.59 -8.15 -12.15
C MET A 1 -12.48 -8.85 -11.37
N SER A 2 -11.25 -8.34 -11.41
CA SER A 2 -10.14 -8.92 -10.62
C SER A 2 -10.48 -8.92 -9.13
N LYS A 3 -10.21 -10.01 -8.41
CA LYS A 3 -10.41 -10.09 -6.95
C LYS A 3 -9.59 -9.04 -6.19
N TRP A 4 -8.42 -8.68 -6.72
CA TRP A 4 -7.58 -7.63 -6.16
C TRP A 4 -8.20 -6.25 -6.30
N PHE A 5 -8.98 -6.02 -7.36
CA PHE A 5 -9.72 -4.78 -7.53
C PHE A 5 -10.79 -4.65 -6.44
N LEU A 6 -11.54 -5.73 -6.20
CA LEU A 6 -12.55 -5.77 -5.14
C LEU A 6 -11.94 -5.48 -3.76
N LEU A 7 -10.83 -6.14 -3.42
CA LEU A 7 -10.12 -5.90 -2.16
C LEU A 7 -9.64 -4.45 -2.04
N ASN A 8 -9.11 -3.86 -3.12
CA ASN A 8 -8.66 -2.47 -3.10
C ASN A 8 -9.82 -1.50 -2.87
N PHE A 9 -10.97 -1.75 -3.51
CA PHE A 9 -12.19 -0.95 -3.30
C PHE A 9 -12.78 -1.11 -1.91
N LEU A 10 -12.74 -2.32 -1.35
CA LEU A 10 -13.17 -2.58 0.02
C LEU A 10 -12.34 -1.75 1.01
N LEU A 11 -11.01 -1.80 0.90
CA LEU A 11 -10.13 -1.03 1.79
C LEU A 11 -10.30 0.48 1.58
N LEU A 12 -10.49 0.94 0.33
CA LEU A 12 -10.82 2.35 0.05
C LEU A 12 -12.13 2.77 0.73
N GLY A 13 -13.17 1.93 0.65
CA GLY A 13 -14.45 2.18 1.30
C GLY A 13 -14.32 2.31 2.82
N ILE A 14 -13.54 1.43 3.45
CA ILE A 14 -13.25 1.49 4.90
C ILE A 14 -12.50 2.79 5.26
N ILE A 15 -11.53 3.19 4.45
CA ILE A 15 -10.77 4.44 4.66
C ILE A 15 -11.70 5.65 4.56
N VAL A 16 -12.52 5.72 3.50
CA VAL A 16 -13.48 6.82 3.31
C VAL A 16 -14.50 6.85 4.45
N TRP A 17 -15.02 5.69 4.85
CA TRP A 17 -15.94 5.57 5.98
C TRP A 17 -15.36 6.15 7.26
N ASN A 18 -14.12 5.76 7.61
CA ASN A 18 -13.42 6.24 8.78
C ASN A 18 -13.21 7.76 8.77
N VAL A 19 -12.86 8.33 7.62
CA VAL A 19 -12.66 9.78 7.45
C VAL A 19 -13.98 10.54 7.61
N VAL A 20 -15.05 10.11 6.94
CA VAL A 20 -16.34 10.81 6.94
C VAL A 20 -17.00 10.82 8.32
N HIS A 21 -16.83 9.76 9.12
CA HIS A 21 -17.44 9.66 10.46
C HIS A 21 -16.69 10.42 11.57
N HIS A 22 -15.52 10.98 11.28
CA HIS A 22 -14.71 11.71 12.26
C HIS A 22 -14.46 13.14 11.78
N PRO A 23 -15.41 14.08 11.94
CA PRO A 23 -15.33 15.41 11.31
C PRO A 23 -14.14 16.28 11.76
N ASN A 24 -13.55 15.99 12.93
CA ASN A 24 -12.37 16.70 13.46
C ASN A 24 -11.08 15.91 13.25
N ILE A 25 -10.76 15.62 11.98
CA ILE A 25 -9.57 14.85 11.60
C ILE A 25 -8.30 15.63 11.95
N GLN A 26 -7.49 15.06 12.83
CA GLN A 26 -6.22 15.63 13.24
C GLN A 26 -5.16 15.46 12.14
N ILE A 27 -4.17 16.36 12.10
CA ILE A 27 -3.16 16.40 11.02
C ILE A 27 -2.42 15.07 10.81
N HIS A 28 -2.14 14.32 11.90
CA HIS A 28 -1.48 13.03 11.78
C HIS A 28 -2.35 12.01 11.01
N VAL A 29 -3.67 12.08 11.14
CA VAL A 29 -4.61 11.20 10.41
C VAL A 29 -4.64 11.59 8.92
N TRP A 30 -4.59 12.87 8.57
CA TRP A 30 -4.49 13.32 7.17
C TRP A 30 -3.22 12.81 6.50
N ILE A 31 -2.09 12.84 7.21
CA ILE A 31 -0.82 12.31 6.70
C ILE A 31 -0.89 10.79 6.55
N GLY A 32 -1.51 10.09 7.51
CA GLY A 32 -1.78 8.66 7.41
C GLY A 32 -2.68 8.30 6.22
N LEU A 33 -3.73 9.08 5.99
CA LEU A 33 -4.63 8.95 4.84
C LEU A 33 -3.88 9.10 3.52
N LEU A 34 -3.04 10.13 3.38
CA LEU A 34 -2.22 10.33 2.19
C LEU A 34 -1.31 9.11 1.94
N GLY A 35 -0.64 8.61 2.98
CA GLY A 35 0.17 7.40 2.89
C GLY A 35 -0.63 6.17 2.46
N ALA A 36 -1.83 5.98 3.03
CA ALA A 36 -2.72 4.87 2.69
C ALA A 36 -3.22 4.95 1.24
N LEU A 37 -3.60 6.13 0.75
CA LEU A 37 -4.04 6.33 -0.64
C LEU A 37 -2.90 6.06 -1.64
N LEU A 38 -1.68 6.53 -1.35
CA LEU A 38 -0.50 6.22 -2.16
C LEU A 38 -0.19 4.71 -2.15
N PHE A 39 -0.39 4.05 -1.01
CA PHE A 39 -0.30 2.59 -0.93
C PHE A 39 -1.38 1.91 -1.81
N LEU A 40 -2.66 2.31 -1.73
CA LEU A 40 -3.73 1.73 -2.56
C LEU A 40 -3.48 1.90 -4.05
N TYR A 41 -2.99 3.08 -4.46
CA TYR A 41 -2.56 3.32 -5.83
C TYR A 41 -1.49 2.30 -6.27
N ASN A 42 -0.49 2.06 -5.41
CA ASN A 42 0.55 1.08 -5.67
C ASN A 42 0.04 -0.37 -5.68
N TRP A 43 -0.87 -0.69 -4.77
CA TRP A 43 -1.50 -2.00 -4.60
C TRP A 43 -2.36 -2.39 -5.80
N MET A 44 -2.99 -1.40 -6.45
CA MET A 44 -3.83 -1.57 -7.65
C MET A 44 -3.13 -2.34 -8.78
N ARG A 45 -1.79 -2.34 -8.81
CA ARG A 45 -1.01 -3.07 -9.81
C ARG A 45 -1.25 -4.57 -9.79
N ASN A 46 -1.62 -5.16 -8.65
CA ASN A 46 -2.01 -6.56 -8.58
C ASN A 46 -3.24 -6.84 -9.45
N ALA A 47 -4.24 -5.96 -9.38
CA ALA A 47 -5.45 -6.04 -10.19
C ALA A 47 -5.16 -5.80 -11.68
N VAL A 48 -4.32 -4.81 -11.99
CA VAL A 48 -3.92 -4.50 -13.38
C VAL A 48 -3.19 -5.69 -14.00
N PHE A 49 -2.26 -6.33 -13.28
CA PHE A 49 -1.52 -7.48 -13.81
C PHE A 49 -2.39 -8.72 -13.99
N GLU A 50 -3.31 -9.00 -13.07
CA GLU A 50 -4.28 -10.08 -13.25
C GLU A 50 -5.16 -9.81 -14.50
N THR A 51 -5.62 -8.57 -14.67
CA THR A 51 -6.41 -8.16 -15.84
C THR A 51 -5.63 -8.34 -17.15
N ILE A 52 -4.34 -7.96 -17.19
CA ILE A 52 -3.49 -8.16 -18.37
C ILE A 52 -3.33 -9.65 -18.71
N ARG A 53 -3.19 -10.53 -17.71
CA ARG A 53 -3.02 -11.98 -17.96
C ARG A 53 -4.28 -12.58 -18.58
N ASN A 54 -5.44 -12.18 -18.07
CA ASN A 54 -6.74 -12.81 -18.38
C ASN A 54 -7.50 -12.17 -19.55
N VAL A 55 -7.08 -10.99 -20.06
CA VAL A 55 -7.76 -10.39 -21.22
C VAL A 55 -7.54 -11.24 -22.48
N PRO A 56 -8.61 -11.65 -23.21
CA PRO A 56 -8.47 -12.52 -24.38
C PRO A 56 -7.91 -11.78 -25.59
N ASN A 57 -8.32 -10.53 -25.80
CA ASN A 57 -7.90 -9.75 -26.96
C ASN A 57 -6.42 -9.33 -26.83
N ARG A 58 -5.59 -9.77 -27.79
CA ARG A 58 -4.14 -9.48 -27.85
C ARG A 58 -3.83 -7.99 -27.96
N ARG A 59 -4.57 -7.23 -28.78
CA ARG A 59 -4.35 -5.78 -28.96
C ARG A 59 -4.56 -5.03 -27.64
N THR A 60 -5.63 -5.38 -26.92
CA THR A 60 -5.90 -4.84 -25.57
C THR A 60 -4.82 -5.25 -24.58
N LYS A 61 -4.39 -6.52 -24.58
CA LYS A 61 -3.31 -7.03 -23.72
C LYS A 61 -2.02 -6.22 -23.88
N VAL A 62 -1.60 -6.00 -25.13
CA VAL A 62 -0.38 -5.22 -25.45
C VAL A 62 -0.53 -3.77 -25.02
N ARG A 63 -1.69 -3.14 -25.25
CA ARG A 63 -1.97 -1.77 -24.82
C ARG A 63 -1.84 -1.61 -23.30
N LEU A 64 -2.47 -2.50 -22.54
CA LEU A 64 -2.43 -2.50 -21.07
C LEU A 64 -1.03 -2.79 -20.54
N ALA A 65 -0.29 -3.72 -21.14
CA ALA A 65 1.08 -4.03 -20.76
C ALA A 65 2.03 -2.84 -20.98
N ARG A 66 1.89 -2.12 -22.12
CA ARG A 66 2.67 -0.90 -22.39
C ARG A 66 2.35 0.20 -21.38
N PHE A 67 1.06 0.40 -21.06
CA PHE A 67 0.65 1.35 -20.02
C PHE A 67 1.25 0.98 -18.65
N SER A 68 1.11 -0.28 -18.23
CA SER A 68 1.66 -0.78 -16.97
C SER A 68 3.18 -0.60 -16.89
N LYS A 69 3.92 -0.75 -17.99
CA LYS A 69 5.38 -0.53 -18.02
C LYS A 69 5.73 0.94 -17.72
N LYS A 70 4.95 1.91 -18.21
CA LYS A 70 5.16 3.34 -17.89
C LYS A 70 4.92 3.63 -16.42
N VAL A 71 3.88 3.05 -15.84
CA VAL A 71 3.48 3.26 -14.44
C VAL A 71 4.49 2.67 -13.44
N VAL A 72 5.32 1.70 -13.84
CA VAL A 72 6.33 1.07 -12.95
C VAL A 72 7.31 2.07 -12.32
N THR A 73 7.72 3.12 -13.04
CA THR A 73 8.62 4.13 -12.48
C THR A 73 7.90 4.97 -11.42
N ILE A 74 6.66 5.38 -11.70
CA ILE A 74 5.82 6.13 -10.76
C ILE A 74 5.50 5.28 -9.53
N HIS A 75 5.27 3.98 -9.70
CA HIS A 75 5.02 3.02 -8.63
C HIS A 75 6.14 3.00 -7.58
N ARG A 76 7.41 3.02 -8.02
CA ARG A 76 8.54 3.04 -7.06
C ARG A 76 8.57 4.35 -6.26
N TRP A 77 8.42 5.48 -6.95
CA TRP A 77 8.46 6.80 -6.29
C TRP A 77 7.27 7.03 -5.36
N THR A 78 6.06 6.67 -5.78
CA THR A 78 4.88 6.72 -4.92
C THR A 78 5.01 5.79 -3.71
N GLY A 79 5.71 4.65 -3.83
CA GLY A 79 6.06 3.80 -2.70
C GLY A 79 6.97 4.50 -1.69
N ASN A 80 8.00 5.23 -2.14
CA ASN A 80 8.86 6.04 -1.26
C ASN A 80 8.07 7.16 -0.57
N ILE A 81 7.22 7.86 -1.31
CA ILE A 81 6.40 8.96 -0.74
C ILE A 81 5.41 8.38 0.28
N ALA A 82 4.79 7.23 0.00
CA ALA A 82 3.94 6.54 0.96
C ALA A 82 4.72 6.19 2.24
N PHE A 83 5.93 5.67 2.11
CA PHE A 83 6.78 5.35 3.26
C PHE A 83 7.11 6.59 4.10
N LEU A 84 7.52 7.69 3.48
CA LEU A 84 7.79 8.95 4.19
C LEU A 84 6.53 9.50 4.90
N ALA A 85 5.38 9.44 4.24
CA ALA A 85 4.12 9.85 4.84
C ALA A 85 3.75 8.98 6.05
N ILE A 86 3.86 7.66 5.96
CA ILE A 86 3.55 6.76 7.09
C ILE A 86 4.58 6.90 8.22
N MET A 87 5.85 7.15 7.93
CA MET A 87 6.84 7.49 8.96
C MET A 87 6.44 8.75 9.71
N LEU A 88 6.09 9.82 8.99
CA LEU A 88 5.66 11.08 9.59
C LEU A 88 4.36 10.91 10.41
N HIS A 89 3.40 10.15 9.89
CA HIS A 89 2.19 9.78 10.61
C HIS A 89 2.52 9.08 11.95
N GLY A 90 3.37 8.04 11.92
CA GLY A 90 3.78 7.32 13.12
C GLY A 90 4.50 8.20 14.14
N THR A 91 5.42 9.05 13.68
CA THR A 91 6.12 10.02 14.54
C THR A 91 5.15 10.97 15.23
N LEU A 92 4.16 11.52 14.51
CA LEU A 92 3.17 12.42 15.09
C LEU A 92 2.23 11.71 16.07
N VAL A 93 1.86 10.46 15.80
CA VAL A 93 1.07 9.63 16.72
C VAL A 93 1.86 9.40 18.02
N ILE A 94 3.12 8.99 17.93
CA ILE A 94 3.99 8.76 19.10
C ILE A 94 4.21 10.07 19.87
N TYR A 95 4.46 11.17 19.18
CA TYR A 95 4.63 12.49 19.82
C TYR A 95 3.38 12.91 20.60
N ARG A 96 2.18 12.63 20.07
CA ARG A 96 0.92 13.06 20.67
C ARG A 96 0.42 12.14 21.78
N TYR A 97 0.57 10.84 21.63
CA TYR A 97 -0.05 9.84 22.52
C TYR A 97 0.97 9.02 23.32
N GLY A 98 2.27 9.22 23.08
CA GLY A 98 3.31 8.31 23.54
C GLY A 98 3.34 7.02 22.74
N PHE A 99 4.41 6.24 22.92
CA PHE A 99 4.48 4.87 22.42
C PHE A 99 4.09 3.89 23.53
N THR A 100 3.21 2.94 23.21
CA THR A 100 2.86 1.85 24.12
C THR A 100 2.65 0.56 23.35
N ILE A 101 3.23 -0.53 23.85
CA ILE A 101 3.06 -1.88 23.30
C ILE A 101 1.71 -2.49 23.65
N TYR A 102 0.99 -1.91 24.63
CA TYR A 102 -0.33 -2.38 25.06
C TYR A 102 -1.46 -1.88 24.15
N ASN A 103 -1.21 -0.87 23.32
CA ASN A 103 -2.16 -0.43 22.30
C ASN A 103 -2.00 -1.26 21.03
N VAL A 104 -2.94 -2.18 20.80
CA VAL A 104 -2.91 -3.10 19.65
C VAL A 104 -2.89 -2.36 18.31
N LYS A 105 -3.62 -1.24 18.20
CA LYS A 105 -3.62 -0.42 16.97
C LYS A 105 -2.24 0.15 16.68
N MET A 106 -1.53 0.65 17.69
CA MET A 106 -0.14 1.12 17.56
C MET A 106 0.79 -0.01 17.15
N LEU A 107 0.68 -1.19 17.78
CA LEU A 107 1.53 -2.34 17.47
C LEU A 107 1.35 -2.78 16.01
N VAL A 108 0.10 -2.92 15.54
CA VAL A 108 -0.19 -3.24 14.14
C VAL A 108 0.32 -2.14 13.21
N GLY A 109 0.23 -0.87 13.62
CA GLY A 109 0.79 0.27 12.88
C GLY A 109 2.31 0.19 12.70
N VAL A 110 3.05 -0.20 13.75
CA VAL A 110 4.50 -0.44 13.68
C VAL A 110 4.82 -1.61 12.75
N LEU A 111 4.09 -2.72 12.85
CA LEU A 111 4.27 -3.86 11.95
C LEU A 111 3.99 -3.48 10.49
N ALA A 112 2.96 -2.68 10.24
CA ALA A 112 2.67 -2.15 8.91
C ALA A 112 3.80 -1.26 8.39
N LEU A 113 4.36 -0.38 9.23
CA LEU A 113 5.50 0.46 8.87
C LEU A 113 6.74 -0.37 8.52
N LEU A 114 7.07 -1.40 9.32
CA LEU A 114 8.19 -2.30 9.03
C LEU A 114 7.97 -3.08 7.73
N ALA A 115 6.75 -3.58 7.49
CA ALA A 115 6.40 -4.24 6.25
C ALA A 115 6.49 -3.29 5.05
N LEU A 116 6.07 -2.03 5.18
CA LEU A 116 6.20 -1.01 4.15
C LEU A 116 7.66 -0.66 3.86
N ALA A 117 8.49 -0.50 4.89
CA ALA A 117 9.94 -0.29 4.73
C ALA A 117 10.56 -1.44 3.93
N PHE A 118 10.28 -2.69 4.32
CA PHE A 118 10.75 -3.87 3.62
C PHE A 118 10.21 -3.95 2.18
N GLN A 119 8.95 -3.57 1.95
CA GLN A 119 8.33 -3.52 0.63
C GLN A 119 9.04 -2.52 -0.30
N VAL A 120 9.37 -1.34 0.21
CA VAL A 120 10.12 -0.32 -0.54
C VAL A 120 11.53 -0.80 -0.85
N LEU A 121 12.26 -1.32 0.15
CA LEU A 121 13.62 -1.82 -0.01
C LEU A 121 13.68 -2.94 -1.07
N THR A 122 12.79 -3.94 -0.96
CA THR A 122 12.72 -5.03 -1.95
C THR A 122 12.31 -4.51 -3.34
N GLY A 123 11.51 -3.45 -3.42
CA GLY A 123 11.13 -2.79 -4.68
C GLY A 123 12.33 -2.19 -5.41
N TRP A 124 13.24 -1.53 -4.69
CA TRP A 124 14.48 -0.98 -5.23
C TRP A 124 15.51 -2.06 -5.53
N LEU A 125 15.68 -3.04 -4.63
CA LEU A 125 16.63 -4.14 -4.81
C LEU A 125 16.34 -4.93 -6.10
N ARG A 126 15.08 -5.02 -6.52
CA ARG A 126 14.69 -5.68 -7.78
C ARG A 126 15.21 -5.01 -9.04
N LEU A 127 15.65 -3.75 -8.98
CA LEU A 127 16.34 -3.10 -10.11
C LEU A 127 17.74 -3.65 -10.30
N TYR A 128 18.43 -3.99 -9.21
CA TYR A 128 19.79 -4.50 -9.23
C TYR A 128 19.84 -6.04 -9.30
N LYS A 129 18.89 -6.72 -8.64
CA LYS A 129 18.83 -8.19 -8.55
C LYS A 129 17.43 -8.72 -8.90
N PRO A 130 17.05 -8.75 -10.19
CA PRO A 130 15.71 -9.13 -10.64
C PRO A 130 15.45 -10.65 -10.60
N THR A 131 15.61 -11.29 -9.44
CA THR A 131 15.37 -12.73 -9.28
C THR A 131 13.90 -13.07 -9.05
N ILE A 132 13.50 -14.29 -9.40
CA ILE A 132 12.15 -14.81 -9.16
C ILE A 132 11.84 -14.85 -7.65
N LYS A 133 12.82 -15.28 -6.83
CA LYS A 133 12.69 -15.31 -5.36
C LYS A 133 12.36 -13.91 -4.81
N LEU A 134 13.13 -12.90 -5.19
CA LEU A 134 12.90 -11.53 -4.73
C LEU A 134 11.57 -10.95 -5.22
N ARG A 135 11.13 -11.33 -6.43
CA ARG A 135 9.79 -10.98 -6.93
C ARG A 135 8.69 -11.53 -6.04
N TYR A 136 8.79 -12.78 -5.59
CA TYR A 136 7.79 -13.38 -4.70
C TYR A 136 7.84 -12.77 -3.31
N VAL A 137 9.03 -12.52 -2.75
CA VAL A 137 9.17 -11.80 -1.48
C VAL A 137 8.47 -10.45 -1.55
N HIS A 138 8.76 -9.63 -2.56
CA HIS A 138 8.10 -8.34 -2.74
C HIS A 138 6.58 -8.46 -2.96
N LEU A 139 6.10 -9.52 -3.60
CA LEU A 139 4.67 -9.73 -3.76
C LEU A 139 4.00 -10.08 -2.43
N TYR A 140 4.55 -11.04 -1.70
CA TYR A 140 3.97 -11.52 -0.44
C TYR A 140 4.08 -10.50 0.68
N THR A 141 5.20 -9.77 0.79
CA THR A 141 5.30 -8.64 1.72
C THR A 141 4.24 -7.58 1.44
N GLY A 142 3.98 -7.28 0.17
CA GLY A 142 2.89 -6.40 -0.21
C GLY A 142 1.52 -6.93 0.24
N MET A 143 1.27 -8.23 0.09
CA MET A 143 0.02 -8.88 0.56
C MET A 143 -0.12 -8.75 2.06
N THR A 144 0.93 -9.05 2.81
CA THR A 144 0.96 -8.90 4.27
C THR A 144 0.69 -7.44 4.66
N LEU A 145 1.33 -6.49 3.99
CA LEU A 145 1.13 -5.06 4.24
C LEU A 145 -0.33 -4.63 4.02
N PHE A 146 -0.99 -5.13 2.96
CA PHE A 146 -2.40 -4.85 2.73
C PHE A 146 -3.27 -5.27 3.91
N PHE A 147 -3.08 -6.49 4.42
CA PHE A 147 -3.85 -6.99 5.56
C PHE A 147 -3.51 -6.27 6.86
N LEU A 148 -2.24 -5.91 7.09
CA LEU A 148 -1.85 -5.11 8.25
C LEU A 148 -2.51 -3.72 8.23
N ILE A 149 -2.57 -3.07 7.08
CA ILE A 149 -3.27 -1.78 6.93
C ILE A 149 -4.77 -1.96 7.19
N LEU A 150 -5.38 -3.00 6.62
CA LEU A 150 -6.79 -3.31 6.87
C LEU A 150 -7.08 -3.47 8.36
N ILE A 151 -6.28 -4.30 9.06
CA ILE A 151 -6.43 -4.52 10.50
C ILE A 151 -6.22 -3.21 11.27
N HIS A 152 -5.20 -2.42 10.94
CA HIS A 152 -4.93 -1.14 11.57
C HIS A 152 -6.08 -0.13 11.42
N MET A 153 -6.82 -0.18 10.31
CA MET A 153 -7.98 0.69 10.06
C MET A 153 -9.26 0.22 10.77
N LEU A 154 -9.34 -1.07 11.15
CA LEU A 154 -10.48 -1.66 11.84
C LEU A 154 -10.35 -1.57 13.37
N LEU A 155 -9.12 -1.56 13.89
CA LEU A 155 -8.79 -1.24 15.28
C LEU A 155 -8.87 0.26 15.53
#